data_AF-A0A959BWD9-F1
#
_entry.id   AF-A0A959BWD9-F1
#
_cell.length_a   1.000
_cell.length_b   1.000
_cell.length_c   1.000
_cell.angle_alpha   90.00
_cell.angle_beta   90.00
_cell.angle_gamma   90.00
#
_symmetry.space_group_name_H-M   'P 1'
#
loop_
_entity.id
_entity.type
_entity.pdbx_description
1 polymer ?
#
loop_
_entity_poly.entity_id
_entity_poly.type
_entity_poly.pdbx_seq_one_letter_code
_entity_poly.pdbx_strand_id
1 'polypeptide(L)'
;MDFSKLFDQFNTQDSYAILFIMLIAFLFGLLVGYLLRSRRVAALRRELKEKEKNLAEVQVELEALQEQLALKEADLKKAGFAIQEAEARAERIEDEKGALHREIFQLNRKVDELEKSSAPSDAAAVESLKSQLAERDKQAESLKEHLTALNDQLVAAQSQNAELSDSLEQEGASLNDLAQMQSAYNATRHRLEALESRLERLDDENKELREEMRKIQESTFLAEHSISSAQDAGAPLEISALHPNPELPDASLVDKEPEIVFGADKQILADKIILPDEAPAQDDLSRIDGIGPFLEKKLNEIGVYTYDEIASWDSERIRQVTIAIQYFEGRIERDKWVEQAAHLAMEKLQNPEAFRRNPSGALSDDPEDLKVIEGIGPKIEELLKTAGINTWSDLADTDAAQLNEILDAAGASFRMHDPGTWPAQARLATNGEWNLLKEYQDELKGGREVEP
;
A
#
# COMPACT_ATOMS: atom_id res chain seq x y z
N MET A 1 -4.95 -85.99 8.80
CA MET A 1 -6.26 -85.98 9.49
C MET A 1 -7.31 -86.07 8.41
N ASP A 2 -8.14 -87.10 8.47
CA ASP A 2 -9.15 -87.40 7.46
C ASP A 2 -10.36 -86.51 7.71
N PHE A 3 -10.50 -85.42 6.94
CA PHE A 3 -11.56 -84.40 7.12
C PHE A 3 -12.97 -84.97 6.93
N SER A 4 -13.09 -86.14 6.28
CA SER A 4 -14.35 -86.86 6.11
C SER A 4 -14.98 -87.29 7.44
N LYS A 5 -14.16 -87.66 8.44
CA LYS A 5 -14.62 -88.12 9.76
C LYS A 5 -14.98 -87.00 10.73
N LEU A 6 -14.66 -85.75 10.37
CA LEU A 6 -14.91 -84.59 11.22
C LEU A 6 -16.40 -84.21 11.21
N PHE A 7 -17.12 -84.55 10.14
CA PHE A 7 -18.56 -84.27 9.98
C PHE A 7 -19.48 -85.43 10.40
N ASP A 8 -18.97 -86.65 10.51
CA ASP A 8 -19.75 -87.81 10.98
C ASP A 8 -20.26 -87.64 12.43
N GLN A 9 -19.55 -86.87 13.26
CA GLN A 9 -19.98 -86.54 14.63
C GLN A 9 -21.06 -85.44 14.71
N PHE A 10 -21.29 -84.68 13.63
CA PHE A 10 -22.28 -83.60 13.59
C PHE A 10 -23.67 -84.05 13.14
N ASN A 11 -23.87 -85.35 12.87
CA ASN A 11 -25.17 -85.89 12.47
C ASN A 11 -26.04 -86.31 13.68
N THR A 12 -26.00 -85.51 14.74
CA THR A 12 -26.83 -85.68 15.95
C THR A 12 -27.82 -84.53 16.06
N GLN A 13 -29.00 -84.78 16.61
CA GLN A 13 -30.07 -83.77 16.75
C GLN A 13 -29.57 -82.49 17.45
N ASP A 14 -28.65 -82.64 18.41
CA ASP A 14 -28.04 -81.52 19.15
C ASP A 14 -27.11 -80.67 18.28
N SER A 15 -26.44 -81.26 17.29
CA SER A 15 -25.55 -80.54 16.36
C SER A 15 -26.35 -79.67 15.38
N TYR A 16 -27.52 -80.14 14.93
CA TYR A 16 -28.44 -79.34 14.12
C TYR A 16 -29.03 -78.16 14.91
N ALA A 17 -29.34 -78.35 16.20
CA ALA A 17 -29.79 -77.28 17.07
C ALA A 17 -28.73 -76.19 17.26
N ILE A 18 -27.47 -76.57 17.45
CA ILE A 18 -26.34 -75.63 17.57
C ILE A 18 -26.13 -74.85 16.28
N LEU A 19 -26.15 -75.51 15.11
CA LEU A 19 -26.03 -74.85 13.81
C LEU A 19 -27.21 -73.90 13.53
N PHE A 20 -28.43 -74.28 13.93
CA PHE A 20 -29.60 -73.42 13.80
C PHE A 20 -29.53 -72.17 14.68
N ILE A 21 -29.03 -72.30 15.92
CA ILE A 21 -28.80 -71.17 16.82
C ILE A 21 -27.69 -70.25 16.28
N MET A 22 -26.61 -70.81 15.74
CA MET A 22 -25.54 -70.05 15.08
C MET A 22 -26.05 -69.29 13.85
N LEU A 23 -26.92 -69.90 13.05
CA LEU A 23 -27.56 -69.27 11.90
C LEU A 23 -28.49 -68.12 12.34
N ILE A 24 -29.30 -68.31 13.38
CA ILE A 24 -30.16 -67.25 13.93
C ILE A 24 -29.32 -66.10 14.46
N ALA A 25 -28.24 -66.38 15.20
CA ALA A 25 -27.33 -65.36 15.70
C ALA A 25 -26.67 -64.58 14.56
N PHE A 26 -26.27 -65.26 13.49
CA PHE A 26 -25.71 -64.65 12.28
C PHE A 26 -26.74 -63.75 11.56
N LEU A 27 -27.96 -64.23 11.36
CA LEU A 27 -29.05 -63.46 10.74
C LEU A 27 -29.46 -62.26 11.59
N PHE A 28 -29.47 -62.42 12.92
CA PHE A 28 -29.73 -61.32 13.85
C PHE A 28 -28.61 -60.28 13.80
N GLY A 29 -27.35 -60.70 13.71
CA GLY A 29 -26.20 -59.81 13.48
C GLY A 29 -26.33 -59.02 12.18
N LEU A 30 -26.75 -59.67 11.09
CA LEU A 30 -27.03 -59.03 9.80
C LEU A 30 -28.18 -58.01 9.88
N LEU A 31 -29.28 -58.35 10.57
CA LEU A 31 -30.43 -57.48 10.76
C LEU A 31 -30.08 -56.23 11.59
N VAL A 32 -29.34 -56.41 12.69
CA VAL A 32 -28.86 -55.31 13.54
C VAL A 32 -27.88 -54.43 12.77
N GLY A 33 -26.96 -55.03 12.01
CA GLY A 33 -26.04 -54.30 11.13
C GLY A 33 -26.77 -53.45 10.07
N TYR A 34 -27.81 -54.01 9.44
CA TYR A 34 -28.65 -53.32 8.48
C TYR A 34 -29.42 -52.13 9.11
N LEU A 35 -30.00 -52.32 10.29
CA LEU A 35 -30.71 -51.25 11.03
C LEU A 35 -29.78 -50.12 11.47
N LEU A 36 -28.57 -50.44 11.93
CA LEU A 36 -27.58 -49.42 12.30
C LEU A 36 -27.11 -48.64 11.06
N ARG A 37 -26.90 -49.33 9.93
CA ARG A 37 -26.54 -48.70 8.67
C ARG A 37 -27.64 -47.80 8.13
N SER A 38 -28.91 -48.23 8.15
CA SER A 38 -30.03 -47.42 7.65
C SER A 38 -30.25 -46.15 8.49
N ARG A 39 -30.10 -46.23 9.82
CA ARG A 39 -30.16 -45.05 10.69
C ARG A 39 -29.01 -44.08 10.42
N ARG A 40 -27.79 -44.60 10.20
CA ARG A 40 -26.63 -43.77 9.83
C ARG A 40 -26.84 -43.08 8.48
N VAL A 41 -27.38 -43.76 7.48
CA VAL A 41 -27.72 -43.18 6.16
C VAL A 41 -28.81 -42.10 6.30
N ALA A 42 -29.84 -42.34 7.10
CA ALA A 42 -30.89 -41.33 7.32
C ALA A 42 -30.36 -40.08 8.06
N ALA A 43 -29.41 -40.23 8.97
CA ALA A 43 -28.73 -39.12 9.62
C ALA A 43 -27.88 -38.32 8.62
N LEU A 44 -27.06 -39.00 7.81
CA LEU A 44 -26.25 -38.38 6.77
C LEU A 44 -27.10 -37.60 5.74
N ARG A 45 -28.27 -38.13 5.33
CA ARG A 45 -29.19 -37.41 4.42
C ARG A 45 -29.75 -36.13 5.02
N ARG A 46 -29.98 -36.10 6.34
CA ARG A 46 -30.46 -34.89 7.03
C ARG A 46 -29.35 -33.85 7.13
N GLU A 47 -28.16 -34.28 7.52
CA GLU A 47 -26.96 -33.42 7.52
C GLU A 47 -26.71 -32.86 6.12
N LEU A 48 -26.85 -33.68 5.06
CA LEU A 48 -26.68 -33.24 3.68
C LEU A 48 -27.68 -32.16 3.28
N LYS A 49 -28.96 -32.34 3.60
CA LYS A 49 -29.99 -31.33 3.30
C LYS A 49 -29.78 -30.01 4.05
N GLU A 50 -29.33 -30.08 5.30
CA GLU A 50 -28.96 -28.90 6.08
C GLU A 50 -27.74 -28.19 5.46
N LYS A 51 -26.75 -28.96 5.07
CA LYS A 51 -25.56 -28.49 4.37
C LYS A 51 -25.90 -27.85 3.00
N GLU A 52 -26.81 -28.42 2.22
CA GLU A 52 -27.26 -27.81 0.96
C GLU A 52 -27.97 -26.47 1.17
N LYS A 53 -28.78 -26.35 2.22
CA LYS A 53 -29.43 -25.08 2.58
C LYS A 53 -28.39 -24.02 2.93
N ASN A 54 -27.41 -24.37 3.76
CA ASN A 54 -26.35 -23.44 4.15
C ASN A 54 -25.51 -23.00 2.94
N LEU A 55 -25.31 -23.88 1.94
CA LEU A 55 -24.63 -23.51 0.68
C LEU A 55 -25.41 -22.44 -0.06
N ALA A 56 -26.72 -22.63 -0.23
CA ALA A 56 -27.56 -21.66 -0.92
C ALA A 56 -27.56 -20.29 -0.21
N GLU A 57 -27.52 -20.28 1.12
CA GLU A 57 -27.43 -19.06 1.93
C GLU A 57 -26.08 -18.35 1.71
N VAL A 58 -24.96 -19.07 1.82
CA VAL A 58 -23.61 -18.54 1.57
C VAL A 58 -23.46 -18.02 0.14
N GLN A 59 -24.09 -18.68 -0.84
CA GLN A 59 -24.02 -18.26 -2.23
C GLN A 59 -24.73 -16.93 -2.48
N VAL A 60 -25.87 -16.70 -1.82
CA VAL A 60 -26.57 -15.41 -1.87
C VAL A 60 -25.74 -14.32 -1.20
N GLU A 61 -25.11 -14.61 -0.06
CA GLU A 61 -24.21 -13.67 0.61
C GLU A 61 -23.00 -13.31 -0.26
N LEU A 62 -22.42 -14.30 -0.96
CA LEU A 62 -21.29 -14.08 -1.87
C LEU A 62 -21.67 -13.18 -3.04
N GLU A 63 -22.82 -13.40 -3.68
CA GLU A 63 -23.32 -12.55 -4.77
C GLU A 63 -23.55 -11.12 -4.29
N ALA A 64 -24.14 -10.94 -3.09
CA ALA A 64 -24.34 -9.62 -2.50
C ALA A 64 -23.02 -8.89 -2.19
N LEU A 65 -22.01 -9.60 -1.67
CA LEU A 65 -20.69 -9.03 -1.42
C LEU A 65 -19.97 -8.66 -2.72
N GLN A 66 -20.09 -9.47 -3.77
CA GLN A 66 -19.53 -9.15 -5.09
C GLN A 66 -20.13 -7.87 -5.67
N GLU A 67 -21.45 -7.68 -5.55
CA GLU A 67 -22.12 -6.47 -6.01
C GLU A 67 -21.66 -5.23 -5.22
N GLN A 68 -21.54 -5.35 -3.90
CA GLN A 68 -21.02 -4.28 -3.04
C GLN A 68 -19.58 -3.90 -3.41
N LEU A 69 -18.72 -4.88 -3.67
CA LEU A 69 -17.34 -4.66 -4.07
C LEU A 69 -17.28 -3.92 -5.42
N ALA A 70 -18.08 -4.35 -6.40
CA ALA A 70 -18.17 -3.67 -7.70
C ALA A 70 -18.63 -2.21 -7.58
N LEU A 71 -19.58 -1.93 -6.68
CA LEU A 71 -20.04 -0.56 -6.41
C LEU A 71 -18.91 0.30 -5.82
N LYS A 72 -18.22 -0.22 -4.79
CA LYS A 72 -17.09 0.47 -4.15
C LYS A 72 -15.93 0.70 -5.12
N GLU A 73 -15.61 -0.25 -5.99
CA GLU A 73 -14.59 -0.08 -7.04
C GLU A 73 -14.97 1.04 -8.03
N ALA A 74 -16.25 1.15 -8.39
CA ALA A 74 -16.73 2.22 -9.26
C ALA A 74 -16.63 3.58 -8.57
N ASP A 75 -16.98 3.66 -7.28
CA ASP A 75 -16.85 4.87 -6.46
C ASP A 75 -15.38 5.28 -6.30
N LEU A 76 -14.47 4.34 -6.07
CA LEU A 76 -13.02 4.58 -5.99
C LEU A 76 -12.48 5.15 -7.31
N LYS A 77 -12.87 4.58 -8.45
CA LYS A 77 -12.50 5.12 -9.77
C LYS A 77 -13.02 6.54 -9.96
N LYS A 78 -14.27 6.79 -9.60
CA LYS A 78 -14.88 8.12 -9.69
C LYS A 78 -14.17 9.14 -8.81
N ALA A 79 -13.83 8.76 -7.58
CA ALA A 79 -13.05 9.59 -6.65
C ALA A 79 -11.65 9.88 -7.21
N GLY A 80 -10.98 8.88 -7.79
CA GLY A 80 -9.70 9.04 -8.47
C GLY A 80 -9.73 10.06 -9.61
N PHE A 81 -10.75 10.03 -10.48
CA PHE A 81 -10.92 11.04 -11.52
C PHE A 81 -11.18 12.44 -10.96
N ALA A 82 -11.97 12.56 -9.89
CA ALA A 82 -12.23 13.84 -9.24
C ALA A 82 -10.95 14.44 -8.62
N ILE A 83 -10.09 13.61 -8.01
CA ILE A 83 -8.79 14.04 -7.51
C ILE A 83 -7.92 14.55 -8.65
N GLN A 84 -7.78 13.79 -9.75
CA GLN A 84 -7.01 14.23 -10.92
C GLN A 84 -7.51 15.54 -11.52
N GLU A 85 -8.83 15.74 -11.59
CA GLU A 85 -9.41 17.00 -12.06
C GLU A 85 -9.10 18.17 -11.11
N ALA A 86 -9.14 17.93 -9.79
CA ALA A 86 -8.77 18.91 -8.78
C ALA A 86 -7.27 19.26 -8.82
N GLU A 87 -6.38 18.28 -8.98
CA GLU A 87 -4.93 18.48 -9.16
C GLU A 87 -4.66 19.35 -10.39
N ALA A 88 -5.25 19.01 -11.54
CA ALA A 88 -5.11 19.79 -12.77
C ALA A 88 -5.73 21.20 -12.67
N ARG A 89 -6.66 21.42 -11.74
CA ARG A 89 -7.21 22.75 -11.44
C ARG A 89 -6.26 23.54 -10.54
N ALA A 90 -5.64 22.89 -9.55
CA ALA A 90 -4.63 23.51 -8.70
C ALA A 90 -3.42 23.98 -9.51
N GLU A 91 -2.91 23.13 -10.40
CA GLU A 91 -1.79 23.48 -11.31
C GLU A 91 -2.12 24.72 -12.16
N ARG A 92 -3.33 24.78 -12.73
CA ARG A 92 -3.76 25.96 -13.50
C ARG A 92 -3.82 27.24 -12.67
N ILE A 93 -4.30 27.16 -11.43
CA ILE A 93 -4.34 28.31 -10.51
C ILE A 93 -2.91 28.76 -10.17
N GLU A 94 -1.99 27.81 -10.00
CA GLU A 94 -0.58 28.09 -9.71
C GLU A 94 0.13 28.75 -10.89
N ASP A 95 -0.13 28.30 -12.12
CA ASP A 95 0.32 28.95 -13.35
C ASP A 95 -0.23 30.39 -13.50
N GLU A 96 -1.52 30.58 -13.25
CA GLU A 96 -2.17 31.90 -13.26
C GLU A 96 -1.56 32.83 -12.21
N LYS A 97 -1.29 32.30 -11.01
CA LYS A 97 -0.59 33.02 -9.95
C LYS A 97 0.80 33.44 -10.39
N GLY A 98 1.58 32.53 -10.98
CA GLY A 98 2.91 32.86 -11.51
C GLY A 98 2.87 33.93 -12.61
N ALA A 99 1.84 33.91 -13.48
CA ALA A 99 1.65 34.93 -14.50
C ALA A 99 1.32 36.31 -13.90
N LEU A 100 0.45 36.37 -12.89
CA LEU A 100 0.14 37.61 -12.19
C LEU A 100 1.36 38.20 -11.48
N HIS A 101 2.20 37.37 -10.86
CA HIS A 101 3.43 37.84 -10.23
C HIS A 101 4.41 38.45 -11.23
N ARG A 102 4.55 37.85 -12.42
CA ARG A 102 5.34 38.46 -13.51
C ARG A 102 4.77 39.81 -13.97
N GLU A 103 3.44 39.96 -13.98
CA GLU A 103 2.80 41.24 -14.32
C GLU A 103 3.03 42.30 -13.23
N ILE A 104 2.88 41.92 -11.94
CA ILE A 104 3.20 42.77 -10.78
C ILE A 104 4.65 43.25 -10.88
N PHE A 105 5.57 42.34 -11.21
CA PHE A 105 6.97 42.67 -11.42
C PHE A 105 7.17 43.72 -12.52
N GLN A 106 6.59 43.53 -13.70
CA GLN A 106 6.69 44.50 -14.80
C GLN A 106 6.08 45.87 -14.47
N LEU A 107 5.01 45.90 -13.67
CA LEU A 107 4.38 47.14 -13.23
C LEU A 107 5.25 47.88 -12.22
N ASN A 108 5.86 47.18 -11.26
CA ASN A 108 6.79 47.76 -10.30
C ASN A 108 7.98 48.41 -10.99
N ARG A 109 8.59 47.71 -11.96
CA ARG A 109 9.68 48.27 -12.78
C ARG A 109 9.27 49.57 -13.47
N LYS A 110 8.08 49.63 -14.07
CA LYS A 110 7.60 50.85 -14.74
C LYS A 110 7.35 51.99 -13.76
N VAL A 111 6.88 51.69 -12.54
CA VAL A 111 6.72 52.69 -11.49
C VAL A 111 8.08 53.27 -11.13
N ASP A 112 9.09 52.44 -10.89
CA ASP A 112 10.45 52.87 -10.55
C ASP A 112 11.10 53.72 -11.66
N GLU A 113 10.94 53.31 -12.93
CA GLU A 113 11.45 54.07 -14.09
C GLU A 113 10.84 55.47 -14.16
N LEU A 114 9.53 55.59 -13.94
CA LEU A 114 8.83 56.88 -13.97
C LEU A 114 9.14 57.74 -12.76
N GLU A 115 9.26 57.17 -11.56
CA GLU A 115 9.64 57.90 -10.35
C GLU A 115 11.07 58.46 -10.45
N LYS A 116 12.02 57.70 -11.02
CA LYS A 116 13.40 58.15 -11.27
C LYS A 116 13.47 59.30 -12.28
N SER A 117 12.53 59.39 -13.23
CA SER A 117 12.50 60.46 -14.24
C SER A 117 12.17 61.86 -13.68
N SER A 118 11.61 61.93 -12.46
CA SER A 118 11.28 63.17 -11.71
C SER A 118 10.46 64.23 -12.46
N ALA A 119 9.74 63.85 -13.53
CA ALA A 119 8.89 64.76 -14.30
C ALA A 119 7.50 64.95 -13.64
N PRO A 120 7.01 66.19 -13.44
CA PRO A 120 5.67 66.44 -12.90
C PRO A 120 4.52 65.87 -13.74
N SER A 121 4.76 65.58 -15.03
CA SER A 121 3.79 64.95 -15.93
C SER A 121 3.51 63.49 -15.58
N ASP A 122 4.42 62.84 -14.86
CA ASP A 122 4.43 61.39 -14.72
C ASP A 122 3.77 60.95 -13.41
N ALA A 123 3.53 61.89 -12.48
CA ALA A 123 2.85 61.64 -11.21
C ALA A 123 1.45 61.01 -11.40
N ALA A 124 0.68 61.44 -12.40
CA ALA A 124 -0.63 60.85 -12.70
C ALA A 124 -0.53 59.43 -13.28
N ALA A 125 0.55 59.14 -14.03
CA ALA A 125 0.80 57.81 -14.57
C ALA A 125 1.27 56.84 -13.48
N VAL A 126 2.16 57.29 -12.58
CA VAL A 126 2.60 56.54 -11.39
C VAL A 126 1.41 56.17 -10.50
N GLU A 127 0.52 57.11 -10.19
CA GLU A 127 -0.68 56.85 -9.38
C GLU A 127 -1.59 55.79 -10.03
N SER A 128 -1.75 55.85 -11.36
CA SER A 128 -2.52 54.85 -12.09
C SER A 128 -1.88 53.46 -12.08
N LEU A 129 -0.54 53.37 -12.15
CA LEU A 129 0.18 52.10 -12.10
C LEU A 129 0.16 51.50 -10.68
N LYS A 130 0.32 52.33 -9.64
CA LYS A 130 0.15 51.91 -8.23
C LYS A 130 -1.24 51.34 -7.96
N SER A 131 -2.28 51.97 -8.54
CA SER A 131 -3.64 51.44 -8.47
C SER A 131 -3.79 50.07 -9.18
N GLN A 132 -3.10 49.86 -10.30
CA GLN A 132 -3.12 48.56 -11.01
C GLN A 132 -2.37 47.48 -10.22
N LEU A 133 -1.22 47.81 -9.64
CA LEU A 133 -0.47 46.93 -8.74
C LEU A 133 -1.34 46.43 -7.60
N ALA A 134 -1.98 47.34 -6.87
CA ALA A 134 -2.86 46.99 -5.76
C ALA A 134 -4.03 46.08 -6.16
N GLU A 135 -4.54 46.21 -7.40
CA GLU A 135 -5.58 45.32 -7.92
C GLU A 135 -5.02 43.93 -8.25
N ARG A 136 -3.85 43.85 -8.90
CA ARG A 136 -3.18 42.58 -9.20
C ARG A 136 -2.78 41.83 -7.92
N ASP A 137 -2.32 42.55 -6.90
CA ASP A 137 -1.99 41.98 -5.59
C ASP A 137 -3.20 41.32 -4.92
N LYS A 138 -4.36 42.00 -4.94
CA LYS A 138 -5.60 41.42 -4.43
C LYS A 138 -6.03 40.17 -5.20
N GLN A 139 -5.80 40.16 -6.51
CA GLN A 139 -6.08 38.99 -7.35
C GLN A 139 -5.16 37.82 -6.97
N ALA A 140 -3.86 38.08 -6.76
CA ALA A 140 -2.91 37.06 -6.33
C ALA A 140 -3.27 36.47 -4.96
N GLU A 141 -3.63 37.30 -3.98
CA GLU A 141 -4.04 36.81 -2.65
C GLU A 141 -5.33 35.99 -2.73
N SER A 142 -6.31 36.43 -3.53
CA SER A 142 -7.53 35.65 -3.73
C SER A 142 -7.25 34.29 -4.36
N LEU A 143 -6.37 34.19 -5.36
CA LEU A 143 -6.01 32.90 -5.96
C LEU A 143 -5.28 31.98 -4.97
N LYS A 144 -4.44 32.55 -4.09
CA LYS A 144 -3.78 31.80 -3.02
C LYS A 144 -4.78 31.20 -2.04
N GLU A 145 -5.77 31.97 -1.58
CA GLU A 145 -6.87 31.46 -0.74
C GLU A 145 -7.66 30.34 -1.43
N HIS A 146 -7.89 30.45 -2.74
CA HIS A 146 -8.55 29.39 -3.50
C HIS A 146 -7.68 28.13 -3.62
N LEU A 147 -6.37 28.28 -3.83
CA LEU A 147 -5.42 27.17 -3.95
C LEU A 147 -5.30 26.42 -2.62
N THR A 148 -5.19 27.13 -1.49
CA THR A 148 -5.14 26.50 -0.16
C THR A 148 -6.43 25.72 0.13
N ALA A 149 -7.59 26.32 -0.11
CA ALA A 149 -8.88 25.65 0.06
C ALA A 149 -9.03 24.43 -0.85
N LEU A 150 -8.55 24.50 -2.10
CA LEU A 150 -8.58 23.38 -3.03
C LEU A 150 -7.62 22.26 -2.60
N ASN A 151 -6.43 22.60 -2.11
CA ASN A 151 -5.46 21.63 -1.61
C ASN A 151 -5.97 20.90 -0.35
N ASP A 152 -6.62 21.62 0.58
CA ASP A 152 -7.26 21.00 1.75
C ASP A 152 -8.36 20.01 1.34
N GLN A 153 -9.17 20.36 0.35
CA GLN A 153 -10.15 19.45 -0.23
C GLN A 153 -9.51 18.23 -0.88
N LEU A 154 -8.35 18.40 -1.50
CA LEU A 154 -7.60 17.35 -2.17
C LEU A 154 -7.04 16.34 -1.16
N VAL A 155 -6.43 16.83 -0.08
CA VAL A 155 -5.95 16.00 1.03
C VAL A 155 -7.10 15.22 1.67
N ALA A 156 -8.23 15.87 1.92
CA ALA A 156 -9.41 15.20 2.46
C ALA A 156 -9.94 14.11 1.50
N ALA A 157 -10.02 14.40 0.20
CA ALA A 157 -10.45 13.46 -0.82
C ALA A 157 -9.48 12.27 -0.96
N GLN A 158 -8.17 12.51 -0.90
CA GLN A 158 -7.14 11.46 -0.91
C GLN A 158 -7.25 10.54 0.31
N SER A 159 -7.43 11.11 1.52
CA SER A 159 -7.64 10.33 2.74
C SER A 159 -8.89 9.45 2.64
N GLN A 160 -10.00 10.02 2.17
CA GLN A 160 -11.22 9.27 1.96
C GLN A 160 -11.02 8.14 0.93
N ASN A 161 -10.28 8.39 -0.14
CA ASN A 161 -9.99 7.38 -1.16
C ASN A 161 -9.10 6.24 -0.63
N ALA A 162 -8.13 6.56 0.24
CA ALA A 162 -7.32 5.58 0.94
C ALA A 162 -8.17 4.68 1.84
N GLU A 163 -9.09 5.25 2.63
CA GLU A 163 -10.02 4.48 3.47
C GLU A 163 -10.92 3.55 2.64
N LEU A 164 -11.44 4.03 1.49
CA LEU A 164 -12.21 3.20 0.58
C LEU A 164 -11.37 2.05 0.00
N SER A 165 -10.12 2.32 -0.36
CA SER A 165 -9.17 1.31 -0.87
C SER A 165 -8.87 0.23 0.16
N ASP A 166 -8.58 0.63 1.41
CA ASP A 166 -8.30 -0.31 2.50
C ASP A 166 -9.53 -1.18 2.81
N SER A 167 -10.73 -0.58 2.80
CA SER A 167 -11.99 -1.32 2.98
C SER A 167 -12.21 -2.34 1.86
N LEU A 168 -11.90 -1.98 0.61
CA LEU A 168 -12.00 -2.86 -0.55
C LEU A 168 -11.02 -4.04 -0.46
N GLU A 169 -9.80 -3.80 0.00
CA GLU A 169 -8.79 -4.86 0.15
C GLU A 169 -9.22 -5.89 1.21
N GLN A 170 -9.74 -5.42 2.34
CA GLN A 170 -10.28 -6.30 3.39
C GLN A 170 -11.47 -7.14 2.90
N GLU A 171 -12.42 -6.54 2.18
CA GLU A 171 -13.57 -7.25 1.61
C GLU A 171 -13.15 -8.22 0.49
N GLY A 172 -12.15 -7.86 -0.32
CA GLY A 172 -11.57 -8.74 -1.34
C GLY A 172 -10.88 -9.97 -0.75
N ALA A 173 -10.15 -9.81 0.36
CA ALA A 173 -9.56 -10.92 1.10
C ALA A 173 -10.63 -11.89 1.63
N SER A 174 -11.71 -11.34 2.22
CA SER A 174 -12.87 -12.12 2.69
C SER A 174 -13.54 -12.89 1.55
N LEU A 175 -13.70 -12.26 0.37
CA LEU A 175 -14.26 -12.91 -0.82
C LEU A 175 -13.40 -14.07 -1.32
N ASN A 176 -12.07 -13.94 -1.28
CA ASN A 176 -11.16 -15.01 -1.66
C ASN A 176 -11.26 -16.21 -0.70
N ASP A 177 -11.34 -15.95 0.61
CA ASP A 177 -11.54 -16.99 1.62
C ASP A 177 -12.89 -17.70 1.43
N LEU A 178 -13.95 -16.94 1.14
CA LEU A 178 -15.28 -17.47 0.88
C LEU A 178 -15.31 -18.32 -0.40
N ALA A 179 -14.63 -17.89 -1.47
CA ALA A 179 -14.52 -18.63 -2.71
C ALA A 179 -13.75 -19.96 -2.53
N GLN A 180 -12.67 -19.95 -1.76
CA GLN A 180 -11.94 -21.18 -1.39
C GLN A 180 -12.83 -22.12 -0.59
N MET A 181 -13.58 -21.59 0.38
CA MET A 181 -14.55 -22.36 1.16
C MET A 181 -15.62 -22.98 0.27
N GLN A 182 -16.19 -22.23 -0.67
CA GLN A 182 -17.19 -22.73 -1.62
C GLN A 182 -16.63 -23.84 -2.52
N SER A 183 -15.40 -23.69 -3.01
CA SER A 183 -14.71 -24.72 -3.81
C SER A 183 -14.48 -26.01 -3.02
N ALA A 184 -13.94 -25.89 -1.80
CA ALA A 184 -13.75 -27.03 -0.89
C ALA A 184 -15.09 -27.71 -0.57
N TYR A 185 -16.15 -26.92 -0.40
CA TYR A 185 -17.48 -27.41 -0.13
C TYR A 185 -18.10 -28.14 -1.33
N ASN A 186 -17.99 -27.60 -2.54
CA ASN A 186 -18.46 -28.27 -3.77
C ASN A 186 -17.73 -29.60 -4.00
N ALA A 187 -16.42 -29.65 -3.71
CA ALA A 187 -15.65 -30.89 -3.76
C ALA A 187 -16.16 -31.94 -2.75
N THR A 188 -16.51 -31.53 -1.52
CA THR A 188 -17.10 -32.45 -0.54
C THR A 188 -18.50 -32.91 -0.93
N ARG A 189 -19.33 -32.01 -1.50
CA ARG A 189 -20.66 -32.34 -2.05
C ARG A 189 -20.56 -33.43 -3.13
N HIS A 190 -19.69 -33.28 -4.12
CA HIS A 190 -19.53 -34.28 -5.18
C HIS A 190 -19.02 -35.63 -4.67
N ARG A 191 -18.13 -35.63 -3.67
CA ARG A 191 -17.70 -36.88 -3.01
C ARG A 191 -18.87 -37.57 -2.31
N LEU A 192 -19.76 -36.80 -1.68
CA LEU A 192 -20.94 -37.33 -1.02
C LEU A 192 -21.96 -37.89 -2.02
N GLU A 193 -22.25 -37.18 -3.12
CA GLU A 193 -23.11 -37.68 -4.21
C GLU A 193 -22.57 -38.99 -4.80
N ALA A 194 -21.24 -39.10 -4.95
CA ALA A 194 -20.59 -40.34 -5.38
C ALA A 194 -20.78 -41.49 -4.36
N LEU A 195 -20.73 -41.20 -3.06
CA LEU A 195 -21.01 -42.20 -2.02
C LEU A 195 -22.48 -42.62 -2.00
N GLU A 196 -23.42 -41.70 -2.21
CA GLU A 196 -24.85 -42.01 -2.29
C GLU A 196 -25.16 -42.91 -3.48
N SER A 197 -24.64 -42.59 -4.68
CA SER A 197 -24.83 -43.45 -5.86
C SER A 197 -24.24 -44.85 -5.67
N ARG A 198 -23.12 -44.96 -4.94
CA ARG A 198 -22.52 -46.26 -4.60
C ARG A 198 -23.38 -47.04 -3.60
N LEU A 199 -23.98 -46.37 -2.62
CA LEU A 199 -24.91 -47.01 -1.69
C LEU A 199 -26.16 -47.53 -2.41
N GLU A 200 -26.70 -46.75 -3.35
CA GLU A 200 -27.86 -47.14 -4.14
C GLU A 200 -27.58 -48.39 -4.99
N ARG A 201 -26.43 -48.43 -5.67
CA ARG A 201 -25.98 -49.64 -6.40
C ARG A 201 -25.85 -50.85 -5.48
N LEU A 202 -25.24 -50.68 -4.31
CA LEU A 202 -25.11 -51.77 -3.33
C LEU A 202 -26.48 -52.25 -2.81
N ASP A 203 -27.46 -51.36 -2.66
CA ASP A 203 -28.81 -51.73 -2.25
C ASP A 203 -29.52 -52.53 -3.36
N ASP A 204 -29.33 -52.17 -4.63
CA ASP A 204 -29.87 -52.92 -5.76
C ASP A 204 -29.20 -54.27 -5.94
N GLU A 205 -27.87 -54.36 -5.85
CA GLU A 205 -27.13 -55.63 -5.82
C GLU A 205 -27.62 -56.54 -4.69
N ASN A 206 -27.87 -55.99 -3.49
CA ASN A 206 -28.43 -56.76 -2.39
C ASN A 206 -29.86 -57.26 -2.65
N LYS A 207 -30.68 -56.53 -3.40
CA LYS A 207 -32.01 -57.01 -3.81
C LYS A 207 -31.89 -58.16 -4.81
N GLU A 208 -30.99 -58.02 -5.79
CA GLU A 208 -30.75 -59.04 -6.80
C GLU A 208 -30.24 -60.34 -6.16
N LEU A 209 -29.24 -60.25 -5.28
CA LEU A 209 -28.73 -61.40 -4.52
C LEU A 209 -29.82 -62.08 -3.68
N ARG A 210 -30.74 -61.32 -3.07
CA ARG A 210 -31.88 -61.91 -2.34
C ARG A 210 -32.83 -62.66 -3.27
N GLU A 211 -33.04 -62.15 -4.47
CA GLU A 211 -33.91 -62.79 -5.45
C GLU A 211 -33.26 -64.04 -6.06
N GLU A 212 -31.95 -64.02 -6.31
CA GLU A 212 -31.18 -65.20 -6.67
C GLU A 212 -31.22 -66.27 -5.57
N MET A 213 -30.98 -65.88 -4.31
CA MET A 213 -31.12 -66.77 -3.16
C MET A 213 -32.52 -67.39 -3.06
N ARG A 214 -33.57 -66.62 -3.35
CA ARG A 214 -34.95 -67.14 -3.40
C ARG A 214 -35.13 -68.18 -4.51
N LYS A 215 -34.62 -67.91 -5.71
CA LYS A 215 -34.66 -68.87 -6.84
C LYS A 215 -33.90 -70.15 -6.52
N ILE A 216 -32.73 -70.03 -5.90
CA ILE A 216 -31.93 -71.18 -5.46
C ILE A 216 -32.72 -71.98 -4.41
N GLN A 217 -33.27 -71.34 -3.37
CA GLN A 217 -34.10 -72.02 -2.38
C GLN A 217 -35.30 -72.75 -2.99
N GLU A 218 -35.98 -72.12 -3.96
CA GLU A 218 -37.09 -72.73 -4.68
C GLU A 218 -36.64 -73.95 -5.50
N SER A 219 -35.49 -73.86 -6.18
CA SER A 219 -34.89 -74.99 -6.90
C SER A 219 -34.43 -76.13 -5.98
N THR A 220 -33.86 -75.80 -4.82
CA THR A 220 -33.43 -76.77 -3.80
C THR A 220 -34.63 -77.46 -3.16
N PHE A 221 -35.70 -76.72 -2.87
CA PHE A 221 -36.97 -77.27 -2.37
C PHE A 221 -37.61 -78.25 -3.37
N LEU A 222 -37.55 -77.92 -4.67
CA LEU A 222 -38.03 -78.82 -5.74
C LEU A 222 -37.14 -80.06 -5.89
N ALA A 223 -35.82 -79.92 -5.77
CA ALA A 223 -34.89 -81.04 -5.77
C ALA A 223 -35.08 -81.97 -4.56
N GLU A 224 -35.28 -81.42 -3.36
CA GLU A 224 -35.57 -82.20 -2.14
C GLU A 224 -36.91 -82.94 -2.22
N HIS A 225 -37.96 -82.33 -2.80
CA HIS A 225 -39.23 -83.02 -3.07
C HIS A 225 -39.09 -84.13 -4.12
N SER A 226 -38.20 -83.96 -5.10
CA SER A 226 -37.88 -84.97 -6.11
C SER A 226 -37.05 -86.13 -5.53
N ILE A 227 -36.24 -85.87 -4.52
CA ILE A 227 -35.44 -86.89 -3.81
C ILE A 227 -36.31 -87.68 -2.81
N SER A 228 -37.25 -87.02 -2.12
CA SER A 228 -38.24 -87.68 -1.25
C SER A 228 -39.19 -88.62 -2.02
N SER A 229 -39.47 -88.32 -3.29
CA SER A 229 -40.24 -89.21 -4.18
C SER A 229 -39.41 -90.31 -4.85
N ALA A 230 -38.07 -90.24 -4.80
CA ALA A 230 -37.16 -91.24 -5.34
C ALA A 230 -36.59 -92.23 -4.29
N GLN A 231 -36.89 -92.03 -3.00
CA GLN A 231 -36.45 -92.92 -1.92
C GLN A 231 -37.20 -94.26 -1.83
N ASP A 232 -38.07 -94.58 -2.79
CA ASP A 232 -38.79 -95.86 -2.88
C ASP A 232 -38.28 -96.80 -3.99
N ALA A 233 -37.14 -96.49 -4.63
CA ALA A 233 -36.50 -97.38 -5.59
C ALA A 233 -34.98 -97.42 -5.37
N GLY A 234 -34.50 -98.47 -4.72
CA GLY A 234 -33.08 -98.70 -4.47
C GLY A 234 -32.29 -98.92 -5.76
N ALA A 235 -31.39 -97.99 -6.09
CA ALA A 235 -30.21 -98.22 -6.92
C ALA A 235 -29.16 -97.12 -6.66
N PRO A 236 -27.85 -97.45 -6.67
CA PRO A 236 -26.79 -96.51 -6.33
C PRO A 236 -26.48 -95.58 -7.51
N LEU A 237 -26.44 -94.27 -7.27
CA LEU A 237 -26.11 -93.28 -8.28
C LEU A 237 -24.67 -92.78 -8.10
N GLU A 238 -23.81 -93.12 -9.07
CA GLU A 238 -22.54 -92.46 -9.33
C GLU A 238 -22.79 -90.98 -9.69
N ILE A 239 -22.14 -90.06 -8.98
CA ILE A 239 -22.12 -88.65 -9.35
C ILE A 239 -20.78 -88.35 -10.02
N SER A 240 -20.82 -88.22 -11.35
CA SER A 240 -19.76 -87.60 -12.14
C SER A 240 -19.62 -86.14 -11.74
N ALA A 241 -18.48 -85.79 -11.14
CA ALA A 241 -18.09 -84.42 -10.88
C ALA A 241 -17.70 -83.73 -12.20
N LEU A 242 -18.63 -82.95 -12.75
CA LEU A 242 -18.33 -81.90 -13.70
C LEU A 242 -17.87 -80.66 -12.92
N HIS A 243 -16.57 -80.38 -12.97
CA HIS A 243 -16.05 -79.04 -12.67
C HIS A 243 -16.32 -78.13 -13.86
N PRO A 244 -16.87 -76.93 -13.61
CA PRO A 244 -16.36 -75.75 -14.28
C PRO A 244 -15.90 -74.72 -13.23
N ASN A 245 -14.62 -74.38 -13.36
CA ASN A 245 -13.98 -73.25 -12.71
C ASN A 245 -14.35 -71.96 -13.47
N PRO A 246 -14.85 -70.90 -12.80
CA PRO A 246 -14.58 -69.54 -13.22
C PRO A 246 -13.68 -68.87 -12.17
N GLU A 247 -12.51 -68.43 -12.65
CA GLU A 247 -11.52 -67.66 -11.93
C GLU A 247 -12.11 -66.37 -11.35
N LEU A 248 -11.79 -66.08 -10.08
CA LEU A 248 -12.03 -64.78 -9.47
C LEU A 248 -11.11 -63.72 -10.08
N PRO A 249 -11.55 -62.44 -10.21
CA PRO A 249 -10.63 -61.35 -10.45
C PRO A 249 -9.75 -61.11 -9.22
N ASP A 250 -8.45 -61.10 -9.49
CA ASP A 250 -7.35 -60.80 -8.59
C ASP A 250 -7.54 -59.50 -7.81
N ALA A 251 -7.35 -59.58 -6.50
CA ALA A 251 -7.18 -58.46 -5.61
C ALA A 251 -5.72 -57.99 -5.70
N SER A 252 -5.40 -57.18 -6.70
CA SER A 252 -4.14 -56.44 -6.75
C SER A 252 -4.36 -54.93 -6.81
N LEU A 253 -4.16 -54.33 -5.64
CA LEU A 253 -3.44 -53.09 -5.38
C LEU A 253 -3.30 -52.12 -6.58
N VAL A 254 -4.08 -51.03 -6.55
CA VAL A 254 -3.78 -49.80 -7.29
C VAL A 254 -3.42 -48.71 -6.29
N ASP A 255 -2.12 -48.47 -6.21
CA ASP A 255 -1.40 -47.19 -6.18
C ASP A 255 -2.04 -45.93 -5.54
N LYS A 256 -1.36 -45.52 -4.45
CA LYS A 256 -0.86 -44.17 -4.12
C LYS A 256 -1.83 -42.99 -4.17
N GLU A 257 -2.23 -42.55 -2.98
CA GLU A 257 -2.57 -41.15 -2.68
C GLU A 257 -1.35 -40.24 -2.95
N PRO A 258 -1.51 -39.08 -3.61
CA PRO A 258 -0.45 -38.08 -3.67
C PRO A 258 -0.44 -37.23 -2.39
N GLU A 259 0.60 -37.42 -1.59
CA GLU A 259 1.01 -36.53 -0.51
C GLU A 259 1.76 -35.33 -1.13
N ILE A 260 1.21 -34.12 -1.02
CA ILE A 260 1.86 -32.89 -1.51
C ILE A 260 2.86 -32.43 -0.44
N VAL A 261 4.15 -32.60 -0.74
CA VAL A 261 5.27 -32.06 0.04
C VAL A 261 5.62 -30.68 -0.50
N PHE A 262 5.43 -29.64 0.31
CA PHE A 262 5.94 -28.30 0.00
C PHE A 262 7.45 -28.23 0.26
N GLY A 263 8.23 -28.00 -0.80
CA GLY A 263 9.65 -27.73 -0.72
C GLY A 263 9.90 -26.36 -0.06
N ALA A 264 10.43 -26.39 1.17
CA ALA A 264 10.97 -25.22 1.83
C ALA A 264 12.48 -25.15 1.53
N ASP A 265 12.85 -24.41 0.50
CA ASP A 265 14.20 -23.85 0.37
C ASP A 265 14.13 -22.45 -0.23
N LYS A 266 14.15 -21.46 0.68
CA LYS A 266 14.68 -20.13 0.42
C LYS A 266 15.12 -19.54 1.76
N GLN A 267 16.40 -19.71 2.06
CA GLN A 267 17.10 -18.82 2.98
C GLN A 267 17.02 -17.40 2.43
N ILE A 268 16.40 -16.49 3.17
CA ILE A 268 16.63 -15.06 3.03
C ILE A 268 17.13 -14.55 4.38
N LEU A 269 18.40 -14.16 4.36
CA LEU A 269 19.07 -13.38 5.39
C LEU A 269 18.34 -12.04 5.51
N ALA A 270 17.55 -11.86 6.57
CA ALA A 270 17.03 -10.54 6.94
C ALA A 270 17.97 -9.93 7.99
N ASP A 271 19.16 -9.56 7.54
CA ASP A 271 19.99 -8.59 8.26
C ASP A 271 19.84 -7.24 7.57
N LYS A 272 19.24 -6.31 8.30
CA LYS A 272 19.49 -4.86 8.23
C LYS A 272 19.36 -4.20 6.86
N ILE A 273 18.11 -3.96 6.44
CA ILE A 273 17.78 -2.84 5.55
C ILE A 273 16.72 -2.00 6.26
N ILE A 274 17.19 -1.06 7.08
CA ILE A 274 16.44 0.17 7.34
C ILE A 274 16.62 0.97 6.05
N LEU A 275 15.58 1.07 5.24
CA LEU A 275 15.45 2.15 4.27
C LEU A 275 14.93 3.34 5.07
N PRO A 276 15.70 4.43 5.29
CA PRO A 276 15.10 5.69 5.65
C PRO A 276 14.39 6.22 4.39
N ASP A 277 13.08 6.36 4.48
CA ASP A 277 12.20 6.88 3.42
C ASP A 277 12.23 8.42 3.33
N GLU A 278 13.36 9.04 3.65
CA GLU A 278 13.58 10.47 3.50
C GLU A 278 14.97 10.68 2.91
N ALA A 279 15.07 11.45 1.82
CA ALA A 279 16.36 11.97 1.37
C ALA A 279 17.07 12.63 2.57
N PRO A 280 18.39 12.41 2.78
CA PRO A 280 19.06 12.96 3.95
C PRO A 280 18.87 14.48 3.98
N ALA A 281 18.28 14.99 5.06
CA ALA A 281 18.09 16.41 5.30
C ALA A 281 19.45 17.13 5.14
N GLN A 282 19.59 17.87 4.05
CA GLN A 282 20.83 18.56 3.71
C GLN A 282 21.01 19.79 4.61
N ASP A 283 22.15 19.90 5.28
CA ASP A 283 22.51 21.05 6.10
C ASP A 283 23.13 22.16 5.25
N ASP A 284 23.03 23.42 5.72
CA ASP A 284 23.70 24.57 5.12
C ASP A 284 25.18 24.65 5.52
N LEU A 285 26.04 23.93 4.80
CA LEU A 285 27.47 23.89 5.12
C LEU A 285 28.15 25.27 5.04
N SER A 286 27.50 26.28 4.44
CA SER A 286 28.03 27.65 4.38
C SER A 286 28.06 28.36 5.74
N ARG A 287 27.37 27.84 6.75
CA ARG A 287 27.44 28.33 8.15
C ARG A 287 28.79 28.05 8.82
N ILE A 288 29.66 27.25 8.21
CA ILE A 288 31.03 27.01 8.68
C ILE A 288 31.95 28.07 8.05
N ASP A 289 32.62 28.85 8.89
CA ASP A 289 33.54 29.87 8.43
C ASP A 289 34.65 29.25 7.57
N GLY A 290 34.72 29.72 6.33
CA GLY A 290 35.66 29.22 5.31
C GLY A 290 35.03 28.32 4.25
N ILE A 291 33.77 27.89 4.43
CA ILE A 291 32.94 27.22 3.41
C ILE A 291 31.98 28.26 2.83
N GLY A 292 32.25 28.73 1.61
CA GLY A 292 31.29 29.56 0.87
C GLY A 292 30.39 28.73 -0.04
N PRO A 293 29.37 29.32 -0.69
CA PRO A 293 28.42 28.60 -1.57
C PRO A 293 29.09 27.75 -2.65
N PHE A 294 30.23 28.22 -3.18
CA PHE A 294 31.03 27.47 -4.14
C PHE A 294 31.67 26.19 -3.55
N LEU A 295 32.19 26.26 -2.32
CA LEU A 295 32.81 25.12 -1.64
C LEU A 295 31.75 24.14 -1.15
N GLU A 296 30.63 24.64 -0.63
CA GLU A 296 29.47 23.83 -0.30
C GLU A 296 28.98 23.04 -1.52
N LYS A 297 28.83 23.68 -2.69
CA LYS A 297 28.46 22.98 -3.93
C LYS A 297 29.41 21.83 -4.26
N LYS A 298 30.73 22.06 -4.14
CA LYS A 298 31.75 21.02 -4.36
C LYS A 298 31.68 19.90 -3.31
N LEU A 299 31.37 20.21 -2.06
CA LEU A 299 31.19 19.23 -0.99
C LEU A 299 29.94 18.36 -1.25
N ASN A 300 28.85 18.98 -1.66
CA ASN A 300 27.63 18.29 -2.07
C ASN A 300 27.89 17.37 -3.30
N GLU A 301 28.63 17.85 -4.31
CA GLU A 301 29.01 17.06 -5.49
C GLU A 301 29.80 15.79 -5.15
N ILE A 302 30.55 15.79 -4.03
CA ILE A 302 31.29 14.61 -3.54
C ILE A 302 30.55 13.83 -2.45
N GLY A 303 29.27 14.15 -2.21
CA GLY A 303 28.39 13.43 -1.32
C GLY A 303 28.49 13.82 0.16
N VAL A 304 28.91 15.04 0.48
CA VAL A 304 28.92 15.58 1.85
C VAL A 304 27.79 16.60 1.96
N TYR A 305 26.82 16.33 2.83
CA TYR A 305 25.58 17.10 2.91
C TYR A 305 25.23 17.60 4.31
N THR A 306 25.86 17.08 5.37
CA THR A 306 25.47 17.38 6.76
C THR A 306 26.62 17.85 7.65
N TYR A 307 26.31 18.60 8.71
CA TYR A 307 27.30 18.97 9.74
C TYR A 307 27.80 17.73 10.48
N ASP A 308 26.94 16.74 10.71
CA ASP A 308 27.30 15.49 11.38
C ASP A 308 28.38 14.73 10.61
N GLU A 309 28.30 14.72 9.28
CA GLU A 309 29.32 14.13 8.42
C GLU A 309 30.66 14.86 8.55
N ILE A 310 30.68 16.20 8.50
CA ILE A 310 31.92 16.99 8.63
C ILE A 310 32.52 16.85 10.03
N ALA A 311 31.69 16.85 11.08
CA ALA A 311 32.11 16.67 12.46
C ALA A 311 32.77 15.31 12.71
N SER A 312 32.42 14.29 11.91
CA SER A 312 32.97 12.94 12.01
C SER A 312 34.29 12.74 11.24
N TRP A 313 34.77 13.75 10.51
CA TRP A 313 35.96 13.60 9.67
C TRP A 313 37.23 13.35 10.49
N ASP A 314 37.93 12.28 10.12
CA ASP A 314 39.28 12.02 10.57
C ASP A 314 40.32 12.62 9.61
N SER A 315 41.59 12.59 10.00
CA SER A 315 42.69 13.14 9.20
C SER A 315 42.83 12.48 7.82
N GLU A 316 42.30 11.28 7.61
CA GLU A 316 42.31 10.60 6.32
C GLU A 316 41.18 11.11 5.42
N ARG A 317 39.97 11.26 5.96
CA ARG A 317 38.84 11.84 5.24
C ARG A 317 39.11 13.28 4.84
N ILE A 318 39.74 14.08 5.71
CA ILE A 318 40.15 15.46 5.41
C ILE A 318 41.09 15.49 4.19
N ARG A 319 42.09 14.59 4.13
CA ARG A 319 42.99 14.49 2.97
C ARG A 319 42.25 14.15 1.68
N GLN A 320 41.37 13.15 1.73
CA GLN A 320 40.59 12.72 0.57
C GLN A 320 39.67 13.83 0.05
N VAL A 321 38.97 14.53 0.95
CA VAL A 321 38.10 15.65 0.60
C VAL A 321 38.91 16.81 0.03
N THR A 322 40.05 17.16 0.64
CA THR A 322 40.96 18.22 0.16
C THR A 322 41.40 17.98 -1.28
N ILE A 323 41.78 16.73 -1.61
CA ILE A 323 42.14 16.33 -2.97
C ILE A 323 40.92 16.44 -3.91
N ALA A 324 39.76 15.95 -3.47
CA ALA A 324 38.55 15.91 -4.29
C ALA A 324 37.99 17.29 -4.64
N ILE A 325 38.01 18.24 -3.71
CA ILE A 325 37.52 19.61 -3.95
C ILE A 325 38.49 20.47 -4.77
N GLN A 326 39.72 19.98 -5.00
CA GLN A 326 40.80 20.63 -5.78
C GLN A 326 41.08 22.07 -5.30
N TYR A 327 41.14 22.26 -3.99
CA TYR A 327 41.35 23.57 -3.36
C TYR A 327 42.58 23.54 -2.43
N PHE A 328 43.04 24.71 -1.98
CA PHE A 328 44.30 24.85 -1.23
C PHE A 328 44.39 23.89 -0.03
N GLU A 329 45.47 23.10 0.02
CA GLU A 329 45.75 22.14 1.08
C GLU A 329 45.86 22.83 2.46
N GLY A 330 45.24 22.24 3.48
CA GLY A 330 45.34 22.67 4.89
C GLY A 330 44.29 23.70 5.36
N ARG A 331 43.33 24.09 4.51
CA ARG A 331 42.28 25.05 4.89
C ARG A 331 41.26 24.45 5.86
N ILE A 332 40.90 23.18 5.68
CA ILE A 332 39.90 22.48 6.51
C ILE A 332 40.35 22.49 7.98
N GLU A 333 41.64 22.30 8.21
CA GLU A 333 42.27 22.32 9.54
C GLU A 333 42.52 23.75 10.04
N ARG A 334 43.00 24.66 9.18
CA ARG A 334 43.26 26.06 9.55
C ARG A 334 42.00 26.81 9.95
N ASP A 335 40.94 26.61 9.18
CA ASP A 335 39.63 27.23 9.39
C ASP A 335 38.75 26.35 10.31
N LYS A 336 39.29 25.25 10.86
CA LYS A 336 38.67 24.43 11.91
C LYS A 336 37.27 23.90 11.57
N TRP A 337 37.06 23.45 10.33
CA TRP A 337 35.72 23.06 9.85
C TRP A 337 35.09 21.95 10.70
N VAL A 338 35.88 20.96 11.14
CA VAL A 338 35.40 19.86 11.99
C VAL A 338 34.88 20.36 13.34
N GLU A 339 35.58 21.31 13.97
CA GLU A 339 35.17 21.87 15.27
C GLU A 339 33.89 22.70 15.15
N GLN A 340 33.79 23.50 14.08
CA GLN A 340 32.61 24.33 13.81
C GLN A 340 31.38 23.47 13.45
N ALA A 341 31.57 22.45 12.62
CA ALA A 341 30.53 21.50 12.27
C ALA A 341 30.00 20.76 13.50
N ALA A 342 30.89 20.37 14.43
CA ALA A 342 30.48 19.74 15.68
C ALA A 342 29.63 20.67 16.56
N HIS A 343 29.96 21.97 16.60
CA HIS A 343 29.16 22.96 17.33
C HIS A 343 27.77 23.15 16.69
N LEU A 344 27.71 23.27 15.36
CA LEU A 344 26.45 23.43 14.61
C LEU A 344 25.58 22.17 14.68
N ALA A 345 26.17 20.97 14.64
CA ALA A 345 25.47 19.71 14.86
C ALA A 345 24.86 19.63 16.28
N MET A 346 25.60 20.11 17.29
CA MET A 346 25.12 20.15 18.66
C MET A 346 24.00 21.19 18.85
N GLU A 347 24.09 22.34 18.18
CA GLU A 347 23.06 23.37 18.17
C GLU A 347 21.79 22.88 17.45
N LYS A 348 21.93 22.19 16.31
CA LYS A 348 20.85 21.51 15.58
C LYS A 348 20.12 20.50 16.46
N LEU A 349 20.83 19.76 17.31
CA LEU A 349 20.22 18.82 18.25
C LEU A 349 19.37 19.53 19.33
N GLN A 350 19.74 20.76 19.71
CA GLN A 350 19.02 21.55 20.71
C GLN A 350 17.84 22.33 20.12
N ASN A 351 17.94 22.75 18.86
CA ASN A 351 16.90 23.50 18.15
C ASN A 351 16.78 23.05 16.68
N PRO A 352 16.12 21.92 16.40
CA PRO A 352 16.06 21.36 15.04
C PRO A 352 15.29 22.23 14.03
N GLU A 353 14.36 23.07 14.50
CA GLU A 353 13.59 23.99 13.63
C GLU A 353 14.48 25.06 12.99
N ALA A 354 15.44 25.62 13.73
CA ALA A 354 16.38 26.64 13.24
C ALA A 354 17.41 26.12 12.21
N PHE A 355 17.35 24.83 11.87
CA PHE A 355 18.28 24.14 10.98
C PHE A 355 17.57 23.40 9.84
N ARG A 356 16.25 23.57 9.70
CA ARG A 356 15.50 23.02 8.56
C ARG A 356 15.87 23.78 7.29
N ARG A 357 16.42 23.07 6.30
CA ARG A 357 16.62 23.58 4.94
C ARG A 357 15.33 23.37 4.15
N ASN A 358 14.70 24.46 3.72
CA ASN A 358 13.61 24.38 2.74
C ASN A 358 14.18 23.87 1.40
N PRO A 359 13.53 22.94 0.68
CA PRO A 359 14.00 22.35 -0.57
C PRO A 359 14.37 23.35 -1.70
N SER A 360 14.08 24.64 -1.56
CA SER A 360 14.46 25.68 -2.54
C SER A 360 15.74 26.49 -2.21
N GLY A 361 16.30 26.38 -0.99
CA GLY A 361 17.56 27.03 -0.60
C GLY A 361 17.46 28.47 -0.07
N ALA A 362 16.26 28.95 0.27
CA ALA A 362 16.05 30.20 0.99
C ALA A 362 16.16 29.97 2.52
N LEU A 363 16.86 30.87 3.22
CA LEU A 363 17.51 30.64 4.51
C LEU A 363 16.66 30.85 5.78
N SER A 364 15.33 31.04 5.68
CA SER A 364 14.49 31.15 6.87
C SER A 364 13.00 31.08 6.53
N ASP A 365 12.22 30.32 7.31
CA ASP A 365 10.74 30.41 7.34
C ASP A 365 10.26 31.44 8.39
N ASP A 366 11.19 32.12 9.08
CA ASP A 366 10.88 33.19 10.04
C ASP A 366 10.48 34.48 9.29
N PRO A 367 9.21 34.91 9.36
CA PRO A 367 8.73 36.11 8.68
C PRO A 367 9.42 37.40 9.12
N GLU A 368 10.17 37.37 10.22
CA GLU A 368 10.98 38.50 10.69
C GLU A 368 12.40 38.54 10.10
N ASP A 369 12.86 37.47 9.43
CA ASP A 369 14.20 37.45 8.83
C ASP A 369 14.18 38.20 7.49
N LEU A 370 14.52 39.49 7.48
CA LEU A 370 14.50 40.28 6.23
C LEU A 370 15.67 39.96 5.29
N LYS A 371 16.65 39.17 5.71
CA LYS A 371 17.86 38.88 4.91
C LYS A 371 17.60 37.86 3.80
N VAL A 372 16.42 37.21 3.76
CA VAL A 372 15.99 36.42 2.58
C VAL A 372 15.79 37.29 1.34
N ILE A 373 15.71 38.60 1.51
CA ILE A 373 15.59 39.57 0.42
C ILE A 373 16.97 39.98 -0.08
N GLU A 374 17.24 39.76 -1.36
CA GLU A 374 18.50 40.12 -1.98
C GLU A 374 18.72 41.63 -1.90
N GLY A 375 19.84 42.03 -1.32
CA GLY A 375 20.20 43.42 -1.06
C GLY A 375 20.06 43.84 0.40
N ILE A 376 19.37 43.05 1.24
CA ILE A 376 19.23 43.30 2.67
C ILE A 376 20.25 42.45 3.46
N GLY A 377 21.32 43.10 3.91
CA GLY A 377 22.28 42.50 4.85
C GLY A 377 21.89 42.75 6.32
N PRO A 378 22.60 42.14 7.30
CA PRO A 378 22.28 42.26 8.73
C PRO A 378 22.16 43.71 9.24
N LYS A 379 22.99 44.63 8.70
CA LYS A 379 22.95 46.04 9.10
C LYS A 379 21.75 46.80 8.54
N ILE A 380 21.29 46.41 7.35
CA ILE A 380 20.09 46.98 6.72
C ILE A 380 18.85 46.42 7.42
N GLU A 381 18.81 45.13 7.70
CA GLU A 381 17.76 44.52 8.50
C GLU A 381 17.59 45.22 9.86
N GLU A 382 18.69 45.44 10.60
CA GLU A 382 18.65 46.18 11.87
C GLU A 382 18.09 47.60 11.72
N LEU A 383 18.47 48.27 10.62
CA LEU A 383 17.98 49.62 10.30
C LEU A 383 16.47 49.62 10.03
N LEU A 384 16.00 48.70 9.20
CA LEU A 384 14.59 48.55 8.84
C LEU A 384 13.74 48.22 10.07
N LYS A 385 14.21 47.30 10.92
CA LYS A 385 13.57 46.98 12.20
C LYS A 385 13.50 48.18 13.14
N THR A 386 14.57 48.98 13.20
CA THR A 386 14.57 50.25 13.96
C THR A 386 13.55 51.26 13.42
N ALA A 387 13.31 51.26 12.10
CA ALA A 387 12.30 52.08 11.43
C ALA A 387 10.87 51.51 11.55
N GLY A 388 10.69 50.36 12.21
CA GLY A 388 9.39 49.72 12.43
C GLY A 388 9.00 48.68 11.38
N ILE A 389 9.88 48.36 10.44
CA ILE A 389 9.67 47.34 9.40
C ILE A 389 10.25 46.04 9.94
N ASN A 390 9.40 45.19 10.54
CA ASN A 390 9.86 44.01 11.28
C ASN A 390 9.67 42.70 10.52
N THR A 391 8.69 42.65 9.62
CA THR A 391 8.30 41.44 8.90
C THR A 391 8.38 41.61 7.39
N TRP A 392 8.36 40.49 6.65
CA TRP A 392 8.21 40.51 5.19
C TRP A 392 6.96 41.26 4.75
N SER A 393 5.86 41.15 5.51
CA SER A 393 4.62 41.88 5.21
C SER A 393 4.82 43.38 5.36
N ASP A 394 5.46 43.84 6.44
CA ASP A 394 5.75 45.27 6.63
C ASP A 394 6.63 45.81 5.50
N LEU A 395 7.62 45.02 5.07
CA LEU A 395 8.53 45.40 4.00
C LEU A 395 7.83 45.41 2.64
N ALA A 396 6.91 44.47 2.40
CA ALA A 396 6.12 44.40 1.17
C ALA A 396 5.17 45.60 1.03
N ASP A 397 4.65 46.11 2.15
CA ASP A 397 3.75 47.26 2.21
C ASP A 397 4.46 48.61 2.20
N THR A 398 5.77 48.64 2.41
CA THR A 398 6.57 49.87 2.39
C THR A 398 6.99 50.19 0.95
N ASP A 399 6.77 51.43 0.51
CA ASP A 399 7.17 51.86 -0.83
C ASP A 399 8.70 52.13 -0.93
N ALA A 400 9.24 52.02 -2.15
CA ALA A 400 10.67 52.22 -2.39
C ALA A 400 11.13 53.65 -2.02
N ALA A 401 10.24 54.64 -2.09
CA ALA A 401 10.54 56.01 -1.71
C ALA A 401 10.81 56.14 -0.20
N GLN A 402 9.93 55.58 0.63
CA GLN A 402 10.08 55.56 2.08
C GLN A 402 11.30 54.71 2.49
N LEU A 403 11.57 53.59 1.81
CA LEU A 403 12.78 52.81 2.05
C LEU A 403 14.05 53.61 1.73
N ASN A 404 14.05 54.38 0.64
CA ASN A 404 15.16 55.28 0.29
C ASN A 404 15.35 56.37 1.34
N GLU A 405 14.27 56.98 1.87
CA GLU A 405 14.36 57.98 2.95
C GLU A 405 15.00 57.40 4.22
N ILE A 406 14.63 56.16 4.59
CA ILE A 406 15.21 55.45 5.74
C ILE A 406 16.72 55.21 5.52
N LEU A 407 17.11 54.74 4.34
CA LEU A 407 18.52 54.51 4.00
C LEU A 407 19.34 55.82 3.96
N ASP A 408 18.76 56.90 3.45
CA ASP A 408 19.41 58.21 3.39
C ASP A 408 19.62 58.83 4.77
N ALA A 409 18.64 58.69 5.67
CA ALA A 409 18.73 59.13 7.06
C ALA A 409 19.82 58.36 7.84
N ALA A 410 20.07 57.10 7.48
CA ALA A 410 21.08 56.25 8.10
C ALA A 410 22.53 56.59 7.69
N GLY A 411 22.70 57.33 6.59
CA GLY A 411 23.98 57.91 6.17
C GLY A 411 24.52 57.36 4.85
N ALA A 412 25.61 57.98 4.38
CA ALA A 412 26.15 57.78 3.02
C ALA A 412 26.56 56.34 2.69
N SER A 413 26.84 55.50 3.69
CA SER A 413 27.21 54.10 3.51
C SER A 413 26.08 53.24 2.93
N PHE A 414 24.82 53.64 3.13
CA PHE A 414 23.65 52.86 2.69
C PHE A 414 23.13 53.27 1.31
N ARG A 415 23.56 54.42 0.78
CA ARG A 415 23.15 54.97 -0.53
C ARG A 415 23.57 54.14 -1.75
N MET A 416 24.43 53.15 -1.54
CA MET A 416 24.84 52.22 -2.61
C MET A 416 23.78 51.13 -2.87
N HIS A 417 22.87 50.90 -1.92
CA HIS A 417 21.78 49.95 -2.04
C HIS A 417 20.58 50.59 -2.75
N ASP A 418 19.91 49.85 -3.63
CA ASP A 418 18.67 50.26 -4.28
C ASP A 418 17.53 49.41 -3.71
N PRO A 419 16.60 50.00 -2.93
CA PRO A 419 15.51 49.25 -2.32
C PRO A 419 14.34 48.96 -3.28
N GLY A 420 14.39 49.38 -4.55
CA GLY A 420 13.27 49.24 -5.49
C GLY A 420 12.73 47.82 -5.62
N THR A 421 13.61 46.81 -5.53
CA THR A 421 13.22 45.40 -5.65
C THR A 421 12.74 44.77 -4.33
N TRP A 422 12.99 45.41 -3.18
CA TRP A 422 12.75 44.80 -1.86
C TRP A 422 11.27 44.56 -1.57
N PRO A 423 10.35 45.50 -1.82
CA PRO A 423 8.93 45.26 -1.56
C PRO A 423 8.36 44.10 -2.39
N ALA A 424 8.80 43.96 -3.64
CA ALA A 424 8.38 42.87 -4.52
C ALA A 424 8.91 41.51 -4.04
N GLN A 425 10.19 41.44 -3.67
CA GLN A 425 10.79 40.23 -3.10
C GLN A 425 10.11 39.84 -1.77
N ALA A 426 9.85 40.81 -0.90
CA ALA A 426 9.23 40.59 0.41
C ALA A 426 7.79 40.08 0.28
N ARG A 427 7.08 40.48 -0.77
CA ARG A 427 5.75 39.97 -1.11
C ARG A 427 5.78 38.49 -1.48
N LEU A 428 6.75 38.07 -2.29
CA LEU A 428 6.94 36.66 -2.63
C LEU A 428 7.29 35.83 -1.39
N ALA A 429 8.15 36.34 -0.51
CA ALA A 429 8.47 35.69 0.76
C ALA A 429 7.24 35.58 1.68
N THR A 430 6.45 36.65 1.82
CA THR A 430 5.20 36.69 2.60
C THR A 430 4.19 35.66 2.10
N ASN A 431 4.17 35.41 0.80
CA ASN A 431 3.30 34.43 0.16
C ASN A 431 3.86 33.01 0.15
N GLY A 432 5.06 32.78 0.69
CA GLY A 432 5.75 31.48 0.67
C GLY A 432 6.16 31.04 -0.74
N GLU A 433 6.27 31.98 -1.69
CA GLU A 433 6.52 31.72 -3.11
C GLU A 433 8.00 31.60 -3.41
N TRP A 434 8.68 30.70 -2.70
CA TRP A 434 10.13 30.59 -2.68
C TRP A 434 10.75 30.31 -4.06
N ASN A 435 10.07 29.53 -4.90
CA ASN A 435 10.55 29.26 -6.26
C ASN A 435 10.52 30.52 -7.14
N LEU A 436 9.43 31.29 -7.07
CA LEU A 436 9.30 32.55 -7.80
C LEU A 436 10.25 33.62 -7.23
N LEU A 437 10.44 33.67 -5.91
CA LEU A 437 11.44 34.54 -5.29
C LEU A 437 12.84 34.23 -5.81
N LYS A 438 13.18 32.95 -5.90
CA LYS A 438 14.49 32.50 -6.39
C LYS A 438 14.68 32.81 -7.87
N GLU A 439 13.70 32.49 -8.71
CA GLU A 439 13.71 32.88 -10.14
C GLU A 439 13.89 34.38 -10.28
N TYR A 440 13.19 35.16 -9.45
CA TYR A 440 13.31 36.60 -9.46
C TYR A 440 14.73 37.07 -9.06
N GLN A 441 15.30 36.53 -7.98
CA GLN A 441 16.67 36.83 -7.55
C GLN A 441 17.72 36.44 -8.59
N ASP A 442 17.54 35.32 -9.30
CA ASP A 442 18.42 34.89 -10.38
C ASP A 442 18.44 35.88 -11.57
N GLU A 443 17.37 36.65 -11.77
CA GLU A 443 17.28 37.71 -12.77
C GLU A 443 17.93 39.04 -12.31
N LEU A 444 18.17 39.23 -11.01
CA LEU A 444 18.81 40.42 -10.45
C LEU A 444 20.34 40.35 -10.57
N LYS A 445 20.99 41.52 -10.67
CA LYS A 445 22.46 41.64 -10.48
C LYS A 445 22.75 42.42 -9.22
N GLY A 446 22.97 41.71 -8.12
CA GLY A 446 23.33 42.31 -6.83
C GLY A 446 22.19 43.16 -6.26
N GLY A 447 20.97 42.62 -6.30
CA GLY A 447 19.72 43.24 -5.82
C GLY A 447 19.12 44.30 -6.73
N ARG A 448 19.74 44.56 -7.89
CA ARG A 448 19.28 45.56 -8.87
C ARG A 448 18.79 44.90 -10.15
N GLU A 449 17.73 45.46 -10.71
CA GLU A 449 17.24 45.06 -12.03
C GLU A 449 18.30 45.28 -13.10
N VAL A 450 18.46 44.30 -13.97
CA VAL A 450 19.37 44.38 -15.12
C VAL A 450 18.58 44.97 -16.28
N GLU A 451 18.96 46.16 -16.77
CA GLU A 451 18.46 46.60 -18.07
C GLU A 451 18.92 45.61 -19.16
N PRO A 452 18.01 45.17 -20.05
CA PRO A 452 18.33 44.24 -21.13
C PRO A 452 19.33 44.81 -22.16
#